data_AF-A0A8J3QB87-F1
#
_entry.id   AF-A0A8J3QB87-F1
#
_cell.length_a   1.000
_cell.length_b   1.000
_cell.length_c   1.000
_cell.angle_alpha   90.00
_cell.angle_beta   90.00
_cell.angle_gamma   90.00
#
_symmetry.space_group_name_H-M   'P 1'
#
loop_
_entity.id
_entity.type
_entity.pdbx_description
1 polymer ?
#
loop_
_entity_poly.entity_id
_entity_poly.type
_entity_poly.pdbx_seq_one_letter_code
_entity_poly.pdbx_strand_id
1 'polypeptide(L)'
;MARAFYRGYVQDGPRAGQVKRLHIMREDGKFPGRSALCGVHGYDVTRSLTVIIDPLPSVPPEGLWWCPTCVGQYADVVGLIDAVAFDLAGVA
;
A
#
# COMPACT_ATOMS: atom_id res chain seq x y z
N MET A 1 1.91 -12.95 -5.58
CA MET A 1 0.75 -12.03 -5.53
C MET A 1 1.01 -11.03 -4.41
N ALA A 2 0.83 -9.74 -4.66
CA ALA A 2 1.04 -8.72 -3.63
C ALA A 2 -0.16 -8.66 -2.66
N ARG A 3 0.06 -8.08 -1.48
CA ARG A 3 -0.98 -7.81 -0.47
C ARG A 3 -1.04 -6.31 -0.18
N ALA A 4 -2.09 -5.87 0.46
CA ALA A 4 -2.18 -4.52 1.00
C ALA A 4 -2.62 -4.52 2.46
N PHE A 5 -2.41 -3.40 3.15
CA PHE A 5 -2.97 -3.19 4.46
C PHE A 5 -3.33 -1.73 4.69
N TYR A 6 -4.25 -1.50 5.59
CA TYR A 6 -4.53 -0.19 6.15
C TYR A 6 -4.61 -0.31 7.68
N ARG A 7 -4.39 0.80 8.37
CA ARG A 7 -4.39 0.81 9.84
C ARG A 7 -5.32 1.88 10.34
N GLY A 8 -6.48 1.49 10.85
CA GLY A 8 -7.50 2.33 11.49
C GLY A 8 -7.01 2.83 12.85
N TYR A 9 -7.33 4.04 13.30
CA TYR A 9 -7.45 4.22 14.76
C TYR A 9 -8.72 3.49 15.22
N VAL A 10 -8.78 3.05 16.48
CA VAL A 10 -9.99 2.45 17.08
C VAL A 10 -11.22 3.27 16.68
N GLN A 11 -12.30 2.59 16.27
CA GLN A 11 -13.53 3.24 15.76
C GLN A 11 -14.10 4.29 16.72
N ASP A 12 -13.79 4.20 18.02
CA ASP A 12 -14.29 5.10 19.07
C ASP A 12 -13.27 6.16 19.54
N GLY A 13 -12.14 6.31 18.84
CA GLY A 13 -11.07 7.25 19.21
C GLY A 13 -11.19 8.64 18.56
N PRO A 14 -10.50 9.68 19.08
CA PRO A 14 -10.49 11.04 18.50
C PRO A 14 -9.94 11.12 17.06
N ARG A 15 -9.31 10.04 16.58
CA ARG A 15 -8.77 9.91 15.23
C ARG A 15 -9.44 8.78 14.42
N ALA A 16 -10.56 8.25 14.91
CA ALA A 16 -11.39 7.30 14.17
C ALA A 16 -11.75 7.89 12.80
N GLY A 17 -11.67 7.07 11.75
CA GLY A 17 -11.93 7.52 10.37
C GLY A 17 -10.86 8.41 9.73
N GLN A 18 -9.76 8.77 10.42
CA GLN A 18 -8.64 9.49 9.80
C GLN A 18 -7.80 8.63 8.83
N VAL A 19 -8.13 7.35 8.73
CA VAL A 19 -7.30 6.38 8.02
C VAL A 19 -7.80 6.28 6.60
N LYS A 20 -7.08 7.00 5.75
CA LYS A 20 -7.41 7.17 4.33
C LYS A 20 -6.46 6.40 3.41
N ARG A 21 -5.38 5.80 3.92
CA ARG A 21 -4.34 5.24 3.06
C ARG A 21 -4.27 3.72 3.14
N LEU A 22 -4.44 3.10 1.98
CA LEU A 22 -4.15 1.70 1.71
C LEU A 22 -2.71 1.60 1.22
N HIS A 23 -1.92 0.79 1.93
CA HIS A 23 -0.50 0.58 1.69
C HIS A 23 -0.27 -0.78 1.04
N ILE A 24 0.65 -0.84 0.07
CA ILE A 24 1.05 -2.11 -0.55
C ILE A 24 2.12 -2.74 0.33
N MET A 25 1.89 -4.00 0.70
CA MET A 25 2.79 -4.78 1.54
C MET A 25 4.10 -5.04 0.79
N ARG A 26 5.21 -4.84 1.49
CA ARG A 26 6.53 -5.28 1.05
C ARG A 26 6.64 -6.77 1.37
N GLU A 27 6.83 -7.60 0.34
CA GLU A 27 6.94 -9.05 0.47
C GLU A 27 8.39 -9.56 0.56
N ASP A 28 9.36 -8.67 0.37
CA ASP A 28 10.79 -8.96 0.31
C ASP A 28 11.62 -8.00 1.21
N GLY A 29 12.94 -8.22 1.25
CA GLY A 29 13.87 -7.33 1.94
C GLY A 29 13.65 -7.22 3.46
N LYS A 30 13.73 -6.00 4.01
CA LYS A 30 13.69 -5.76 5.46
C LYS A 30 12.24 -5.78 5.98
N PHE A 31 11.94 -6.72 6.89
CA PHE A 31 10.61 -6.94 7.48
C PHE A 31 9.52 -7.29 6.45
N PRO A 32 9.69 -8.41 5.70
CA PRO A 32 8.72 -8.86 4.71
C PRO A 32 7.39 -9.21 5.38
N GLY A 33 6.28 -8.87 4.74
CA GLY A 33 4.92 -9.07 5.26
C GLY A 33 4.58 -8.26 6.51
N ARG A 34 5.47 -7.35 6.94
CA ARG A 34 5.32 -6.55 8.17
C ARG A 34 5.57 -5.06 7.95
N SER A 35 5.79 -4.65 6.71
CA SER A 35 6.01 -3.26 6.32
C SER A 35 5.43 -3.00 4.93
N ALA A 36 5.08 -1.76 4.66
CA ALA A 36 4.71 -1.29 3.34
C ALA A 36 5.96 -1.04 2.49
N LEU A 37 5.79 -0.97 1.18
CA LEU A 37 6.85 -0.52 0.27
C LEU A 37 7.43 0.84 0.70
N CYS A 38 6.55 1.77 1.12
CA CYS A 38 6.94 3.10 1.61
C CYS A 38 7.54 3.12 3.03
N GLY A 39 7.74 1.96 3.67
CA GLY A 39 8.35 1.83 5.00
C GLY A 39 7.40 1.95 6.18
N VAL A 40 6.12 2.25 5.95
CA VAL A 40 5.10 2.24 7.01
C VAL A 40 4.96 0.84 7.59
N HIS A 41 4.96 0.71 8.91
CA HIS A 41 4.79 -0.57 9.58
C HIS A 41 3.40 -1.18 9.36
N GLY A 42 3.33 -2.49 9.12
CA GLY A 42 2.11 -3.27 8.90
C GLY A 42 1.80 -4.23 10.05
N TYR A 43 1.95 -3.77 11.29
CA TYR A 43 1.61 -4.54 12.49
C TYR A 43 0.83 -3.67 13.48
N ASP A 44 0.09 -4.33 14.36
CA ASP A 44 -0.78 -3.71 15.35
C ASP A 44 -0.01 -2.86 16.35
N VAL A 45 -0.62 -1.75 16.74
CA VAL A 45 -0.19 -0.90 17.86
C VAL A 45 -1.39 -0.60 18.75
N THR A 46 -1.17 -0.15 19.99
CA THR A 46 -2.16 -0.06 21.09
C THR A 46 -3.54 0.52 20.70
N ARG A 47 -3.60 1.43 19.74
CA ARG A 47 -4.85 2.08 19.28
C ARG A 47 -5.04 2.03 17.77
N SER A 48 -4.29 1.18 17.08
CA SER A 48 -4.37 1.06 15.63
C SER A 48 -4.12 -0.37 15.18
N LEU A 49 -5.20 -1.04 14.82
CA LEU A 49 -5.17 -2.40 14.29
C LEU A 49 -4.88 -2.37 12.80
N THR A 50 -4.10 -3.34 12.35
CA THR A 50 -3.76 -3.55 10.95
C THR A 50 -4.76 -4.50 10.32
N VAL A 51 -5.41 -4.04 9.26
CA VAL A 51 -6.27 -4.88 8.43
C VAL A 51 -5.51 -5.20 7.16
N ILE A 52 -5.24 -6.49 6.94
CA ILE A 52 -4.57 -7.00 5.74
C ILE A 52 -5.63 -7.39 4.72
N ILE A 53 -5.41 -7.03 3.46
CA ILE A 53 -6.20 -7.41 2.30
C ILE A 53 -5.30 -8.25 1.39
N ASP A 54 -5.72 -9.49 1.14
CA ASP A 54 -5.00 -10.48 0.34
C ASP A 54 -6.02 -11.21 -0.56
N PRO A 55 -5.90 -11.16 -1.90
CA PRO A 55 -4.84 -10.49 -2.66
C PRO A 55 -4.96 -8.96 -2.69
N LEU A 56 -3.92 -8.28 -3.17
CA LEU A 56 -3.93 -6.85 -3.48
C LEU A 56 -5.15 -6.53 -4.37
N PRO A 57 -6.10 -5.68 -3.92
CA PRO A 57 -7.26 -5.36 -4.72
C PRO A 57 -6.87 -4.45 -5.89
N SER A 58 -7.60 -4.51 -7.00
CA SER A 58 -7.38 -3.63 -8.17
C SER A 58 -7.78 -2.18 -7.89
N VAL A 59 -8.69 -1.94 -6.94
CA VAL A 59 -9.15 -0.63 -6.49
C VAL A 59 -9.20 -0.57 -4.97
N PRO A 60 -9.01 0.60 -4.33
CA PRO A 60 -9.17 0.72 -2.89
C PRO A 60 -10.61 0.40 -2.47
N PRO A 61 -10.83 -0.26 -1.32
CA PRO A 61 -12.14 -0.34 -0.70
C PRO A 61 -12.73 1.05 -0.40
N GLU A 62 -14.05 1.11 -0.22
CA GLU A 62 -14.76 2.36 0.07
C GLU A 62 -14.13 3.10 1.27
N GLY A 63 -13.96 4.42 1.14
CA GLY A 63 -13.37 5.27 2.16
C GLY A 63 -11.84 5.18 2.28
N LEU A 64 -11.18 4.36 1.45
CA LEU A 64 -9.73 4.26 1.35
C LEU A 64 -9.21 4.82 0.02
N TRP A 65 -7.95 5.26 0.05
CA TRP A 65 -7.20 5.74 -1.11
C TRP A 65 -5.84 5.07 -1.12
N TRP A 66 -5.30 4.82 -2.30
CA TRP A 66 -3.93 4.30 -2.40
C TRP A 66 -2.91 5.27 -1.82
N CYS A 67 -1.90 4.73 -1.13
CA CYS A 67 -0.69 5.49 -0.81
C CYS A 67 0.11 5.75 -2.11
N PRO A 68 0.30 7.02 -2.53
CA PRO A 68 0.94 7.31 -3.82
C PRO A 68 2.36 6.75 -3.94
N THR A 69 3.14 6.82 -2.85
CA THR A 69 4.49 6.26 -2.79
C THR A 69 4.50 4.75 -2.97
N CYS A 70 3.54 4.03 -2.35
CA CYS A 70 3.43 2.59 -2.53
C CYS A 70 3.09 2.24 -3.98
N VAL A 71 2.18 2.99 -4.61
CA VAL A 71 1.81 2.78 -6.01
C VAL A 71 3.00 2.99 -6.94
N GLY A 72 3.75 4.08 -6.78
CA GLY A 72 4.94 4.34 -7.60
C GLY A 72 5.99 3.24 -7.45
N GLN A 73 6.30 2.82 -6.22
CA GLN A 73 7.26 1.74 -5.98
C GLN A 73 6.76 0.38 -6.49
N TYR A 74 5.46 0.11 -6.39
CA TYR A 74 4.91 -1.13 -6.94
C TYR A 74 4.92 -1.13 -8.47
N ALA A 75 4.62 0.01 -9.10
CA ALA A 75 4.70 0.20 -10.55
C ALA A 75 6.14 -0.04 -11.06
N ASP A 76 7.14 0.43 -10.32
CA ASP A 76 8.56 0.15 -10.58
C ASP A 76 8.84 -1.36 -10.50
N VAL A 77 8.45 -2.01 -9.40
CA VAL A 77 8.68 -3.45 -9.16
C VAL A 77 8.04 -4.34 -10.23
N VAL A 78 6.87 -3.95 -10.76
CA VAL A 78 6.19 -4.72 -11.83
C VAL A 78 6.60 -4.30 -13.24
N GLY A 79 7.59 -3.41 -13.39
CA GLY A 79 8.11 -2.96 -14.68
C GLY A 79 7.19 -2.02 -15.47
N LEU A 80 6.15 -1.47 -14.83
CA LEU A 80 5.23 -0.54 -15.49
C LEU A 80 5.90 0.81 -15.77
N ILE A 81 6.82 1.25 -14.92
CA ILE A 81 7.58 2.49 -15.16
C ILE A 81 8.42 2.36 -16.43
N ASP A 82 9.10 1.23 -16.61
CA ASP A 82 9.91 0.97 -17.81
C ASP A 82 9.05 0.90 -19.07
N ALA A 83 7.88 0.26 -19.00
CA ALA A 83 6.93 0.22 -20.11
C ALA A 83 6.47 1.63 -20.52
N VAL A 84 6.07 2.46 -19.55
CA VAL A 84 5.67 3.86 -19.82
C VAL A 84 6.83 4.69 -20.34
N ALA A 85 8.04 4.51 -19.81
CA ALA A 85 9.23 5.21 -20.28
C ALA A 85 9.56 4.85 -21.74
N PHE A 86 9.42 3.58 -22.11
CA PHE A 86 9.59 3.11 -23.48
C PHE A 86 8.59 3.77 -24.44
N ASP A 87 7.31 3.80 -24.07
CA ASP A 87 6.26 4.44 -24.86
C ASP A 87 6.50 5.95 -25.03
N LEU A 88 6.86 6.64 -23.93
CA LEU A 88 7.16 8.08 -23.94
C LEU A 88 8.40 8.45 -24.76
N ALA A 89 9.38 7.54 -24.85
CA ALA A 89 10.56 7.73 -25.69
C ALA A 89 10.26 7.64 -27.19
N GLY A 90 9.01 7.35 -27.58
CA GLY A 90 8.58 7.30 -28.98
C GLY A 90 9.15 6.11 -29.74
N VAL A 91 9.47 5.02 -29.04
CA VAL A 91 10.02 3.78 -29.62
C VAL A 91 8.90 2.74 -29.88
N ALA A 92 7.64 3.19 -29.89
CA ALA A 92 6.45 2.37 -30.14
C ALA A 92 6.22 2.10 -31.64
#